data_AF-A0A0F5VJQ3-F1
#
_entry.id   AF-A0A0F5VJQ3-F1
#
_cell.length_a   1.000
_cell.length_b   1.000
_cell.length_c   1.000
_cell.angle_alpha   90.00
_cell.angle_beta   90.00
_cell.angle_gamma   90.00
#
_symmetry.space_group_name_H-M   'P 1'
#
loop_
_entity.id
_entity.type
_entity.pdbx_description
1 polymer ?
#
loop_
_entity_poly.entity_id
_entity_poly.type
_entity_poly.pdbx_seq_one_letter_code
_entity_poly.pdbx_strand_id
1 'polypeptide(L)'
;MRTASTGTGRRGRMTITFDTTHVPPPHRAEAVREVIWDRVVRVDIEHHPQTERISAVGTVNAVGALNICSVRSNATVVRCTAALVRDDLEPRLFLGRQVSGASMVVQGGREAVLHPGGFAV
;
A
#
# COMPACT_ATOMS: atom_id res chain seq x y z
N MET A 1 -24.34 -31.52 -7.86
CA MET A 1 -25.48 -30.58 -7.82
C MET A 1 -25.60 -29.98 -6.42
N ARG A 2 -25.09 -28.75 -6.25
CA ARG A 2 -25.63 -27.66 -5.40
C ARG A 2 -24.68 -26.48 -5.54
N THR A 3 -25.09 -25.56 -6.41
CA THR A 3 -24.57 -24.22 -6.60
C THR A 3 -24.83 -23.40 -5.33
N ALA A 4 -23.81 -22.68 -4.85
CA ALA A 4 -23.98 -21.61 -3.88
C ALA A 4 -23.47 -20.32 -4.52
N SER A 5 -24.41 -19.51 -4.99
CA SER A 5 -24.22 -18.12 -5.34
C SER A 5 -24.12 -17.28 -4.08
N THR A 6 -23.07 -16.48 -3.98
CA THR A 6 -22.99 -15.32 -3.07
C THR A 6 -22.23 -14.28 -3.87
N GLY A 7 -22.90 -13.35 -4.54
CA GLY A 7 -23.72 -12.31 -3.93
C GLY A 7 -22.82 -11.08 -3.82
N THR A 8 -23.00 -10.14 -4.76
CA THR A 8 -22.26 -8.89 -4.89
C THR A 8 -22.35 -8.09 -3.59
N GLY A 9 -21.39 -8.30 -2.69
CA GLY A 9 -21.32 -7.63 -1.41
C GLY A 9 -21.08 -6.14 -1.62
N ARG A 10 -22.13 -5.34 -1.37
CA ARG A 10 -22.04 -3.90 -1.13
C ARG A 10 -20.84 -3.63 -0.21
N ARG A 11 -19.73 -3.11 -0.74
CA ARG A 11 -18.57 -2.71 0.06
C ARG A 11 -19.03 -1.60 1.00
N GLY A 12 -19.45 -1.98 2.21
CA GLY A 12 -19.68 -1.03 3.30
C GLY A 12 -18.42 -0.21 3.53
N ARG A 13 -18.56 0.98 4.15
CA ARG A 13 -17.41 1.78 4.57
C ARG A 13 -16.52 0.92 5.47
N MET A 14 -15.44 0.40 4.92
CA MET A 14 -14.44 -0.36 5.64
C MET A 14 -13.22 0.55 5.80
N THR A 15 -12.85 0.78 7.06
CA THR A 15 -11.65 1.50 7.46
C THR A 15 -10.75 0.51 8.17
N ILE A 16 -9.53 0.35 7.68
CA ILE A 16 -8.47 -0.39 8.36
C ILE A 16 -7.44 0.62 8.84
N THR A 17 -7.04 0.51 10.11
CA THR A 17 -5.94 1.27 10.68
C THR A 17 -4.83 0.32 11.05
N PHE A 18 -3.59 0.70 10.81
CA PHE A 18 -2.41 -0.06 11.25
C PHE A 18 -1.38 0.89 11.84
N ASP A 19 -0.73 0.42 12.91
CA ASP A 19 0.35 1.13 13.58
C ASP A 19 1.35 0.10 14.09
N THR A 20 2.56 0.13 13.52
CA THR A 20 3.63 -0.80 13.88
C THR A 20 4.15 -0.65 15.30
N THR A 21 3.83 0.44 16.01
CA THR A 21 4.20 0.60 17.43
C THR A 21 3.53 -0.44 18.32
N HIS A 22 2.39 -0.99 17.88
CA HIS A 22 1.67 -2.08 18.55
C HIS A 22 2.09 -3.48 18.09
N VAL A 23 3.06 -3.58 17.17
CA VAL A 23 3.56 -4.84 16.62
C VAL A 23 4.98 -5.11 17.14
N PRO A 24 5.27 -6.32 17.66
CA PRO A 24 6.62 -6.67 18.08
C PRO A 24 7.63 -6.50 16.92
N PRO A 25 8.86 -5.98 17.17
CA PRO A 25 9.80 -5.64 16.11
C PRO A 25 10.00 -6.72 15.03
N PRO A 26 10.17 -8.02 15.36
CA PRO A 26 10.38 -9.06 14.35
C PRO A 26 9.22 -9.23 13.35
N HIS A 27 8.02 -8.77 13.68
CA HIS A 27 6.81 -8.94 12.88
C HIS A 27 6.39 -7.67 12.13
N ARG A 28 7.07 -6.53 12.33
CA ARG A 28 6.64 -5.24 11.78
C ARG A 28 6.65 -5.20 10.26
N ALA A 29 7.71 -5.73 9.63
CA ALA A 29 7.80 -5.77 8.17
C ALA A 29 6.64 -6.58 7.58
N GLU A 30 6.39 -7.77 8.14
CA GLU A 30 5.35 -8.66 7.66
C GLU A 30 3.94 -8.07 7.88
N ALA A 31 3.68 -7.46 9.05
CA ALA A 31 2.41 -6.80 9.32
C ALA A 31 2.13 -5.66 8.33
N VAL A 32 3.14 -4.86 7.95
CA VAL A 32 2.99 -3.82 6.92
C VAL A 32 2.72 -4.46 5.56
N ARG A 33 3.48 -5.50 5.20
CA ARG A 33 3.33 -6.21 3.93
C ARG A 33 1.93 -6.77 3.76
N GLU A 34 1.38 -7.46 4.76
CA GLU A 34 0.03 -8.04 4.72
C GLU A 34 -1.03 -6.97 4.47
N VAL A 35 -1.00 -5.86 5.23
CA VAL A 35 -1.99 -4.78 5.06
C VAL A 35 -1.92 -4.15 3.67
N ILE A 36 -0.72 -3.85 3.17
CA ILE A 36 -0.55 -3.22 1.86
C ILE A 36 -0.94 -4.20 0.74
N TRP A 37 -0.50 -5.44 0.81
CA TRP A 37 -0.75 -6.47 -0.20
C TRP A 37 -2.24 -6.78 -0.36
N ASP A 38 -2.94 -6.97 0.75
CA ASP A 38 -4.35 -7.41 0.71
C ASP A 38 -5.31 -6.27 0.38
N ARG A 39 -4.95 -5.02 0.72
CA ARG A 39 -5.90 -3.90 0.71
C ARG A 39 -5.57 -2.82 -0.31
N VAL A 40 -4.31 -2.69 -0.72
CA VAL A 40 -3.84 -1.59 -1.57
C VAL A 40 -3.31 -2.13 -2.89
N VAL A 41 -2.17 -2.81 -2.84
CA VAL A 41 -1.42 -3.28 -4.01
C VAL A 41 -0.38 -4.33 -3.60
N ARG A 42 -0.10 -5.28 -4.48
CA ARG A 42 1.01 -6.22 -4.30
C ARG A 42 2.32 -5.51 -4.62
N VAL A 43 3.18 -5.38 -3.62
CA VAL A 43 4.48 -4.71 -3.71
C VAL A 43 5.52 -5.43 -2.89
N ASP A 44 6.77 -5.33 -3.32
CA ASP A 44 7.92 -5.57 -2.47
C ASP A 44 8.25 -4.28 -1.72
N ILE A 45 8.52 -4.39 -0.42
CA ILE A 45 8.86 -3.25 0.44
C ILE A 45 10.22 -3.50 1.07
N GLU A 46 11.16 -2.61 0.81
CA GLU A 46 12.40 -2.55 1.57
C GLU A 46 12.17 -1.68 2.79
N HIS A 47 12.43 -2.27 3.96
CA HIS A 47 12.32 -1.61 5.24
C HIS A 47 13.70 -1.29 5.80
N HIS A 48 13.70 -0.50 6.88
CA HIS A 48 14.91 -0.29 7.66
C HIS A 48 15.50 -1.65 8.13
N PRO A 49 16.82 -1.88 8.03
CA PRO A 49 17.43 -3.19 8.33
C PRO A 49 17.27 -3.60 9.80
N GLN A 50 17.26 -2.60 10.69
CA GLN A 50 16.92 -2.79 12.10
C GLN A 50 15.40 -2.82 12.30
N THR A 51 14.88 -3.98 12.70
CA THR A 51 13.44 -4.24 12.85
C THR A 51 12.74 -3.28 13.81
N GLU A 52 13.42 -2.87 14.88
CA GLU A 52 12.94 -1.93 15.89
C GLU A 52 12.73 -0.51 15.37
N ARG A 53 13.39 -0.17 14.25
CA ARG A 53 13.24 1.11 13.58
C ARG A 53 12.21 1.08 12.48
N ILE A 54 11.68 -0.07 12.07
CA ILE A 54 10.59 -0.14 11.11
C ILE A 54 9.37 0.56 11.73
N SER A 55 8.88 1.59 11.03
CA SER A 55 7.76 2.41 11.49
C SER A 55 6.82 2.68 10.33
N ALA A 56 5.56 2.29 10.50
CA ALA A 56 4.48 2.68 9.62
C ALA A 56 3.19 2.85 10.42
N VAL A 57 2.53 3.98 10.22
CA VAL A 57 1.19 4.26 10.72
C VAL A 57 0.34 4.71 9.55
N GLY A 58 -0.86 4.14 9.43
CA GLY A 58 -1.70 4.48 8.30
C GLY A 58 -3.13 3.99 8.41
N THR A 59 -3.91 4.43 7.43
CA THR A 59 -5.30 4.05 7.26
C THR A 59 -5.57 3.67 5.81
N VAL A 60 -6.40 2.66 5.61
CA VAL A 60 -6.93 2.26 4.30
C VAL A 60 -8.44 2.32 4.36
N ASN A 61 -9.03 3.10 3.46
CA ASN A 61 -10.47 3.36 3.41
C ASN A 61 -11.02 3.06 2.00
N ALA A 62 -12.19 2.45 1.92
CA ALA A 62 -12.91 2.31 0.67
C ALA A 62 -14.02 3.36 0.54
N VAL A 63 -14.03 4.11 -0.57
CA VAL A 63 -15.06 5.09 -0.93
C VAL A 63 -15.56 4.76 -2.33
N GLY A 64 -16.65 4.00 -2.41
CA GLY A 64 -17.14 3.48 -3.69
C GLY A 64 -16.09 2.56 -4.34
N ALA A 65 -15.67 2.92 -5.56
CA ALA A 65 -14.61 2.21 -6.28
C ALA A 65 -13.18 2.67 -5.91
N LEU A 66 -13.03 3.74 -5.12
CA LEU A 66 -11.73 4.27 -4.73
C LEU A 66 -11.24 3.64 -3.43
N ASN A 67 -9.98 3.19 -3.43
CA ASN A 67 -9.25 2.85 -2.20
C ASN A 67 -8.31 4.01 -1.85
N ILE A 68 -8.46 4.58 -0.66
CA ILE A 68 -7.62 5.66 -0.14
C ILE A 68 -6.68 5.05 0.89
N CYS A 69 -5.38 5.07 0.59
CA CYS A 69 -4.32 4.66 1.51
C CYS A 69 -3.54 5.91 1.95
N SER A 70 -3.55 6.21 3.25
CA SER A 70 -2.77 7.30 3.84
C SER A 70 -1.80 6.71 4.85
N VAL A 71 -0.49 6.86 4.58
CA VAL A 71 0.55 6.21 5.37
C VAL A 71 1.67 7.20 5.64
N ARG A 72 2.13 7.22 6.89
CA ARG A 72 3.44 7.74 7.27
C ARG A 72 4.34 6.53 7.52
N SER A 73 5.42 6.42 6.76
CA SER A 73 6.34 5.28 6.83
C SER A 73 7.78 5.75 6.65
N ASN A 74 8.72 4.97 7.20
CA ASN A 74 10.14 5.11 6.91
C ASN A 74 10.69 3.97 6.03
N ALA A 75 9.81 3.26 5.31
CA ALA A 75 10.23 2.35 4.25
C ALA A 75 11.13 3.07 3.24
N THR A 76 12.16 2.38 2.76
CA THR A 76 13.18 2.98 1.89
C THR A 76 12.81 2.83 0.43
N VAL A 77 12.22 1.69 0.05
CA VAL A 77 11.82 1.41 -1.35
C VAL A 77 10.53 0.61 -1.37
N VAL A 78 9.65 0.93 -2.33
CA VAL A 78 8.46 0.15 -2.65
C VAL A 78 8.50 -0.17 -4.14
N ARG A 79 8.34 -1.44 -4.51
CA ARG A 79 8.37 -1.88 -5.92
C ARG A 79 7.11 -2.63 -6.30
N CYS A 80 6.43 -2.15 -7.34
CA CYS A 80 5.37 -2.85 -8.03
C CYS A 80 5.95 -3.42 -9.33
N THR A 81 6.39 -4.67 -9.30
CA THR A 81 7.03 -5.31 -10.47
C THR A 81 5.99 -6.01 -11.34
N ALA A 82 6.32 -6.24 -12.61
CA ALA A 82 5.46 -7.02 -13.52
C ALA A 82 5.16 -8.43 -13.00
N ALA A 83 6.02 -9.04 -12.18
CA ALA A 83 5.75 -10.34 -11.57
C ALA A 83 4.67 -10.29 -10.47
N LEU A 84 4.50 -9.12 -9.84
CA LEU A 84 3.51 -8.88 -8.79
C LEU A 84 2.15 -8.45 -9.36
N VAL A 85 2.17 -7.76 -10.51
CA VAL A 85 0.99 -7.38 -11.30
C VAL A 85 0.59 -8.55 -12.20
N ARG A 86 -0.42 -9.31 -11.80
CA ARG A 86 -0.95 -10.42 -12.59
C ARG A 86 -2.11 -9.96 -13.46
N ASP A 87 -2.29 -10.59 -14.62
CA ASP A 87 -3.35 -10.27 -15.59
C ASP A 87 -4.78 -10.50 -15.04
N ASP A 88 -4.93 -11.29 -13.98
CA ASP A 88 -6.21 -11.53 -13.31
C ASP A 88 -6.60 -10.43 -12.30
N LEU A 89 -5.73 -9.46 -12.06
CA LEU A 89 -6.04 -8.31 -11.22
C LEU A 89 -6.78 -7.24 -12.03
N GLU A 90 -7.89 -6.74 -11.48
CA GLU A 90 -8.58 -5.57 -12.03
C GLU A 90 -7.59 -4.40 -12.21
N PRO A 91 -7.51 -3.77 -13.39
CA PRO A 91 -6.62 -2.64 -13.62
C PRO A 91 -6.87 -1.51 -12.61
N ARG A 92 -5.79 -0.96 -12.05
CA ARG A 92 -5.86 0.13 -11.07
C ARG A 92 -4.94 1.27 -11.48
N LEU A 93 -5.41 2.50 -11.28
CA LEU A 93 -4.58 3.69 -11.32
C LEU A 93 -4.13 4.03 -9.89
N PHE A 94 -2.84 4.30 -9.70
CA PHE A 94 -2.30 4.78 -8.44
C PHE A 94 -1.98 6.26 -8.54
N LEU A 95 -2.69 7.08 -7.76
CA LEU A 95 -2.35 8.49 -7.58
C LEU A 95 -1.67 8.66 -6.23
N GLY A 96 -0.35 8.86 -6.25
CA GLY A 96 0.45 9.11 -5.05
C GLY A 96 0.59 10.61 -4.80
N ARG A 97 0.34 11.07 -3.57
CA ARG A 97 0.64 12.45 -3.14
C ARG A 97 1.67 12.41 -2.02
N GLN A 98 2.77 13.15 -2.17
CA GLN A 98 3.73 13.32 -1.08
C GLN A 98 3.20 14.37 -0.11
N VAL A 99 2.86 13.97 1.11
CA VAL A 99 2.34 14.91 2.14
C VAL A 99 3.49 15.59 2.90
N SER A 100 4.54 14.85 3.22
CA SER A 100 5.71 15.33 3.98
C SER A 100 6.95 14.53 3.59
N GLY A 101 8.16 15.10 3.73
CA GLY A 101 9.38 14.44 3.26
C GLY A 101 9.48 14.44 1.73
N ALA A 102 10.30 13.54 1.18
CA ALA A 102 10.45 13.39 -0.27
C ALA A 102 10.46 11.91 -0.66
N SER A 103 10.06 11.63 -1.90
CA SER A 103 10.19 10.31 -2.52
C SER A 103 10.64 10.47 -3.97
N MET A 104 11.12 9.39 -4.56
CA MET A 104 11.40 9.30 -6.00
C MET A 104 10.57 8.18 -6.59
N VAL A 105 9.83 8.49 -7.65
CA VAL A 105 9.08 7.51 -8.43
C VAL A 105 9.87 7.22 -9.69
N VAL A 106 10.11 5.93 -9.95
CA VAL A 106 10.81 5.45 -11.15
C VAL A 106 9.88 4.56 -11.95
N GLN A 107 9.61 4.93 -13.20
CA GLN A 107 8.74 4.16 -14.09
C GLN A 107 9.12 4.41 -15.56
N GLY A 108 9.21 3.34 -16.35
CA GLY A 108 9.51 3.44 -17.79
C GLY A 108 10.83 4.15 -18.11
N GLY A 109 11.85 3.97 -17.26
CA GLY A 109 13.15 4.65 -17.39
C GLY A 109 13.13 6.14 -17.07
N ARG A 110 12.03 6.65 -16.48
CA ARG A 110 11.90 8.04 -16.04
C ARG A 110 11.91 8.09 -14.52
N GLU A 111 12.45 9.18 -13.99
CA GLU A 111 12.51 9.46 -12.56
C GLU A 111 11.79 10.78 -12.26
N ALA A 112 11.03 10.82 -11.18
CA ALA A 112 10.37 12.02 -10.68
C ALA A 112 10.53 12.11 -9.16
N VAL A 113 11.19 13.17 -8.69
CA VAL A 113 11.29 13.47 -7.26
C VAL A 113 10.04 14.25 -6.82
N LEU A 114 9.35 13.74 -5.81
CA LEU A 114 8.18 14.37 -5.22
C LEU A 114 8.55 15.05 -3.91
N HIS A 115 8.26 16.34 -3.82
CA HIS A 115 8.28 17.12 -2.59
C HIS A 115 6.86 17.27 -2.02
N PRO A 116 6.67 17.78 -0.79
CA PRO A 116 5.35 17.98 -0.21
C PRO A 116 4.41 18.75 -1.15
N GLY A 117 3.23 18.19 -1.41
CA GLY A 117 2.25 18.72 -2.35
C GLY A 117 2.35 18.17 -3.77
N GLY A 118 3.47 17.52 -4.13
CA GLY A 118 3.66 16.86 -5.42
C GLY A 118 2.82 15.59 -5.58
N PHE A 119 2.51 15.25 -6.83
CA PHE A 119 1.74 14.08 -7.21
C PHE A 119 2.50 13.26 -8.27
N ALA A 120 2.30 11.94 -8.25
CA ALA A 120 2.67 11.02 -9.34
C ALA A 120 1.49 10.12 -9.70
N VAL A 121 1.43 9.75 -10.98
CA VAL A 121 0.38 8.96 -11.62
C VAL A 121 0.99 7.97 -12.60
#